data_AF-A0A954GF06-F1
#
_entry.id   AF-A0A954GF06-F1
#
_cell.length_a   1.000
_cell.length_b   1.000
_cell.length_c   1.000
_cell.angle_alpha   90.00
_cell.angle_beta   90.00
_cell.angle_gamma   90.00
#
_symmetry.space_group_name_H-M   'P 1'
#
loop_
_entity.id
_entity.type
_entity.pdbx_description
1 polymer ?
#
loop_
_entity_poly.entity_id
_entity_poly.type
_entity_poly.pdbx_seq_one_letter_code
_entity_poly.pdbx_strand_id
1 'polypeptide(L)'
;MCTGGRVRRVGHTLEFHGGFVKWLLKRLPVEAIAMTLGHVIIGQTQAGLDIAREHEWVHVRQYERWGPFFIPAYLGCSLWLRLTGREAYHGNPFEREAYEHDRLCALGEMDRKAPYDTA
;
A
#
# COMPACT_ATOMS: atom_id res chain seq x y z
N MET A 1 -25.97 -1.27 14.86
CA MET A 1 -24.84 -1.84 14.09
C MET A 1 -23.99 -0.66 13.60
N CYS A 2 -22.92 -0.28 14.32
CA CYS A 2 -22.58 1.15 14.46
C CYS A 2 -21.33 1.67 13.72
N THR A 3 -20.79 0.99 12.70
CA THR A 3 -19.65 1.56 11.93
C THR A 3 -19.80 1.52 10.41
N GLY A 4 -20.67 0.69 9.81
CA GLY A 4 -20.78 0.61 8.35
C GLY A 4 -19.50 0.14 7.64
N GLY A 5 -18.57 -0.47 8.38
CA GLY A 5 -17.36 -1.06 7.83
C GLY A 5 -17.68 -2.32 7.03
N ARG A 6 -16.97 -2.51 5.93
CA ARG A 6 -17.04 -3.69 5.08
C ARG A 6 -15.69 -4.38 5.06
N VAL A 7 -15.73 -5.71 4.96
CA VAL A 7 -14.55 -6.57 4.84
C VAL A 7 -14.68 -7.38 3.56
N ARG A 8 -13.56 -7.56 2.87
CA ARG A 8 -13.43 -8.42 1.70
C ARG A 8 -12.15 -9.21 1.81
N ARG A 9 -12.18 -10.50 1.49
CA ARG A 9 -10.97 -11.30 1.31
C ARG A 9 -10.54 -11.25 -0.14
N VAL A 10 -9.29 -10.90 -0.41
CA VAL A 10 -8.70 -10.91 -1.75
C VAL A 10 -7.41 -11.71 -1.72
N GLY A 11 -7.41 -12.88 -2.35
CA GLY A 11 -6.29 -13.82 -2.27
C GLY A 11 -5.98 -14.23 -0.82
N HIS A 12 -4.78 -13.89 -0.35
CA HIS A 12 -4.31 -14.17 1.00
C HIS A 12 -4.46 -12.97 1.97
N THR A 13 -5.03 -11.85 1.53
CA THR A 13 -5.20 -10.65 2.36
C THR A 13 -6.66 -10.41 2.74
N LEU A 14 -6.84 -9.69 3.85
CA LEU A 14 -8.14 -9.18 4.30
C LEU A 14 -8.18 -7.66 4.11
N GLU A 15 -9.02 -7.20 3.22
CA GLU A 15 -9.23 -5.78 2.93
C GLU A 15 -10.41 -5.24 3.77
N PHE A 16 -10.20 -4.17 4.53
CA PHE A 16 -11.24 -3.49 5.30
C PHE A 16 -11.40 -2.05 4.82
N HIS A 17 -12.64 -1.59 4.68
CA HIS A 17 -12.93 -0.19 4.36
C HIS A 17 -14.20 0.31 5.03
N GLY A 18 -14.29 1.64 5.17
CA GLY A 18 -15.45 2.32 5.76
C GLY A 18 -15.45 2.37 7.29
N GLY A 19 -16.29 3.25 7.84
CA GLY A 19 -16.48 3.38 9.28
C GLY A 19 -15.22 3.77 10.06
N PHE A 20 -14.88 2.91 11.03
CA PHE A 20 -13.74 3.06 11.94
C PHE A 20 -12.40 3.21 11.21
N VAL A 21 -12.24 2.56 10.05
CA VAL A 21 -11.02 2.67 9.22
C VAL A 21 -10.78 4.10 8.74
N LYS A 22 -11.84 4.80 8.32
CA LYS A 22 -11.75 6.20 7.88
C LYS A 22 -11.39 7.14 9.03
N TRP A 23 -11.86 6.85 10.24
CA TRP A 23 -11.48 7.60 11.44
C TRP A 23 -10.02 7.35 11.83
N LEU A 24 -9.55 6.10 11.74
CA LEU A 24 -8.17 5.73 12.09
C LEU A 24 -7.16 6.34 11.11
N LEU A 25 -7.41 6.23 9.80
CA LEU A 25 -6.55 6.79 8.75
C LEU A 25 -6.46 8.32 8.85
N LYS A 26 -7.55 9.01 9.21
CA LYS A 26 -7.54 10.47 9.45
C LYS A 26 -6.70 10.93 10.65
N ARG A 27 -6.32 10.01 11.54
CA ARG A 27 -5.47 10.32 12.70
C ARG A 27 -3.99 10.04 12.45
N LEU A 28 -3.66 9.42 11.32
CA LEU A 28 -2.27 9.22 10.95
C LEU A 28 -1.70 10.54 10.40
N PRO A 29 -0.41 10.82 10.66
CA PRO A 29 0.25 12.02 10.18
C PRO A 29 0.52 12.02 8.66
N VAL A 30 0.15 10.93 7.96
CA VAL A 30 0.34 10.74 6.52
C VAL A 30 -1.03 10.45 5.90
N GLU A 31 -1.37 11.16 4.82
CA GLU A 31 -2.60 10.94 4.06
C GLU A 31 -2.50 9.64 3.24
N ALA A 32 -2.71 8.50 3.90
CA ALA A 32 -2.67 7.20 3.27
C ALA A 32 -4.04 6.80 2.70
N ILE A 33 -4.09 6.42 1.41
CA ILE A 33 -5.31 5.92 0.75
C ILE A 33 -5.65 4.50 1.26
N ALA A 34 -4.61 3.70 1.47
CA ALA A 34 -4.63 2.40 2.11
C ALA A 34 -3.39 2.21 3.00
N MET A 35 -3.40 1.18 3.85
CA MET A 35 -2.26 0.80 4.69
C MET A 35 -2.30 -0.69 4.98
N THR A 36 -1.13 -1.33 4.89
CA THR A 36 -0.91 -2.74 5.23
C THR A 36 -0.49 -2.92 6.69
N LEU A 37 -1.15 -3.88 7.34
CA LEU A 37 -0.86 -4.39 8.68
C LEU A 37 -0.76 -5.91 8.60
N GLY A 38 0.42 -6.41 8.21
CA GLY A 38 0.64 -7.82 7.94
C GLY A 38 -0.20 -8.30 6.77
N HIS A 39 -1.17 -9.18 7.02
CA HIS A 39 -2.10 -9.69 6.01
C HIS A 39 -3.40 -8.88 5.91
N VAL A 40 -3.52 -7.82 6.71
CA VAL A 40 -4.72 -6.98 6.75
C VAL A 40 -4.42 -5.66 6.05
N ILE A 41 -5.20 -5.32 5.03
CA ILE A 41 -5.11 -4.04 4.32
C ILE A 41 -6.32 -3.21 4.71
N ILE A 42 -6.10 -1.98 5.17
CA ILE A 42 -7.18 -1.07 5.50
C ILE A 42 -7.17 0.11 4.54
N GLY A 43 -8.32 0.51 4.02
CA GLY A 43 -8.42 1.61 3.06
C GLY A 43 -9.58 2.55 3.33
N GLN A 44 -9.47 3.79 2.88
CA GLN A 44 -10.51 4.81 3.10
C GLN A 44 -11.81 4.45 2.36
N THR A 45 -11.69 3.89 1.16
CA THR A 45 -12.80 3.49 0.29
C THR A 45 -12.47 2.20 -0.45
N GLN A 46 -13.50 1.55 -1.00
CA GLN A 46 -13.35 0.38 -1.87
C GLN A 46 -12.50 0.70 -3.10
N ALA A 47 -12.77 1.83 -3.76
CA ALA A 47 -11.99 2.27 -4.92
C ALA A 47 -10.51 2.57 -4.54
N GLY A 48 -10.27 3.12 -3.35
CA GLY A 48 -8.91 3.34 -2.85
C GLY A 48 -8.15 2.04 -2.65
N LEU A 49 -8.80 1.02 -2.09
CA LEU A 49 -8.23 -0.34 -1.99
C LEU A 49 -7.95 -0.95 -3.37
N ASP A 50 -8.85 -0.76 -4.34
CA ASP A 50 -8.67 -1.29 -5.68
C ASP A 50 -7.48 -0.63 -6.40
N ILE A 51 -7.29 0.68 -6.22
CA ILE A 51 -6.16 1.43 -6.77
C ILE A 51 -4.84 1.07 -6.08
N ALA A 52 -4.83 0.98 -4.76
CA ALA A 52 -3.61 0.74 -3.98
C ALA A 52 -3.25 -0.75 -3.85
N ARG A 53 -4.04 -1.68 -4.41
CA ARG A 53 -3.88 -3.12 -4.15
C ARG A 53 -2.47 -3.63 -4.44
N GLU A 54 -1.95 -3.33 -5.63
CA GLU A 54 -0.65 -3.82 -6.07
C GLU A 54 0.47 -3.29 -5.15
N HIS A 55 0.39 -2.02 -4.77
CA HIS A 55 1.24 -1.37 -3.79
C HIS A 55 1.20 -2.08 -2.42
N GLU A 56 0.01 -2.26 -1.86
CA GLU A 56 -0.19 -2.86 -0.54
C GLU A 56 0.28 -4.33 -0.51
N TRP A 57 0.12 -5.06 -1.61
CA TRP A 57 0.66 -6.42 -1.73
C TRP A 57 2.18 -6.48 -1.67
N VAL A 58 2.90 -5.43 -2.08
CA VAL A 58 4.36 -5.34 -1.87
C VAL A 58 4.66 -5.26 -0.38
N HIS A 59 3.92 -4.44 0.37
CA HIS A 59 4.07 -4.37 1.82
C HIS A 59 3.70 -5.67 2.53
N VAL A 60 2.70 -6.41 2.04
CA VAL A 60 2.38 -7.75 2.56
C VAL A 60 3.58 -8.68 2.35
N ARG A 61 4.18 -8.71 1.15
CA ARG A 61 5.38 -9.52 0.87
C ARG A 61 6.58 -9.11 1.72
N GLN A 62 6.78 -7.81 1.92
CA GLN A 62 7.82 -7.29 2.81
C GLN A 62 7.57 -7.74 4.25
N TYR A 63 6.31 -7.69 4.72
CA TYR A 63 5.94 -8.20 6.04
C TYR A 63 6.10 -9.71 6.15
N GLU A 64 5.79 -10.49 5.13
CA GLU A 64 6.02 -11.94 5.13
C GLU A 64 7.51 -12.27 5.21
N ARG A 65 8.37 -11.47 4.58
CA ARG A 65 9.83 -11.65 4.59
C ARG A 65 10.47 -11.26 5.92
N TRP A 66 10.02 -10.15 6.52
CA TRP A 66 10.65 -9.56 7.71
C TRP A 66 9.87 -9.84 9.00
N GLY A 67 8.62 -10.31 8.89
CA GLY A 67 7.70 -10.41 10.00
C GLY A 67 7.50 -9.06 10.72
N PRO A 68 7.32 -9.09 12.05
CA PRO A 68 7.21 -7.88 12.86
C PRO A 68 8.40 -6.90 12.76
N PHE A 69 9.58 -7.36 12.30
CA PHE A 69 10.75 -6.48 12.11
C PHE A 69 10.59 -5.53 10.92
N PHE A 70 9.59 -5.71 10.06
CA PHE A 70 9.28 -4.77 8.99
C PHE A 70 9.02 -3.35 9.52
N ILE A 71 8.22 -3.21 10.58
CA ILE A 71 7.85 -1.91 11.15
C ILE A 71 9.08 -1.13 11.66
N PRO A 72 9.94 -1.69 12.54
CA PRO A 72 11.13 -0.97 12.98
C PRO A 72 12.14 -0.72 11.85
N ALA A 73 12.25 -1.62 10.87
CA ALA A 73 13.10 -1.39 9.69
C ALA A 73 12.59 -0.20 8.86
N TYR A 74 11.29 -0.15 8.59
CA TYR A 74 10.65 0.95 7.87
C TYR A 74 10.85 2.28 8.60
N LEU A 75 10.55 2.33 9.90
CA LEU A 75 10.71 3.54 10.71
C LEU A 75 12.17 3.96 10.83
N GLY A 76 13.10 3.00 10.93
CA GLY A 76 14.54 3.26 10.95
C GLY A 76 15.03 3.92 9.66
N CYS A 77 14.60 3.41 8.50
CA CYS A 77 14.89 4.01 7.19
C CYS A 77 14.30 5.43 7.07
N SER A 78 13.03 5.61 7.42
CA SER A 78 12.39 6.94 7.40
C SER A 78 13.08 7.93 8.34
N LEU A 79 13.49 7.50 9.54
CA LEU A 79 14.20 8.35 10.49
C LEU A 79 15.59 8.74 9.95
N TRP A 80 16.35 7.78 9.40
CA TRP A 80 17.66 8.04 8.81
C TRP A 80 17.57 9.04 7.65
N LEU A 81 16.58 8.87 6.76
CA LEU A 81 16.33 9.81 5.66
C LEU A 81 15.97 11.21 6.20
N ARG A 82 15.10 11.28 7.21
CA ARG A 82 14.74 12.55 7.84
C ARG A 82 15.94 13.25 8.49
N LEU A 83 16.81 12.50 9.17
CA LEU A 83 18.03 13.02 9.80
C LEU A 83 19.07 13.48 8.77
N THR A 84 19.05 12.92 7.57
CA THR A 84 19.94 13.32 6.47
C THR A 84 19.33 14.40 5.56
N GLY A 85 18.20 14.99 5.96
CA GLY A 85 17.51 16.04 5.20
C GLY A 85 16.82 15.55 3.91
N ARG A 86 16.63 14.23 3.78
CA ARG A 86 15.95 13.60 2.65
C ARG A 86 14.48 13.35 2.97
N GLU A 87 13.70 13.15 1.91
CA GLU A 87 12.28 12.82 2.04
C GLU A 87 12.08 11.44 2.67
N ALA A 88 11.43 11.40 3.84
CA ALA A 88 11.32 10.22 4.68
C ALA A 88 10.32 9.16 4.19
N TYR A 89 9.35 9.56 3.35
CA TYR A 89 8.30 8.69 2.81
C TYR A 89 8.73 8.15 1.44
N HIS A 90 8.69 8.96 0.37
CA HIS A 90 9.07 8.50 -0.98
C HIS A 90 10.54 8.08 -1.13
N GLY A 91 11.43 8.55 -0.25
CA GLY A 91 12.82 8.10 -0.22
C GLY A 91 13.02 6.73 0.43
N ASN A 92 12.03 6.22 1.17
CA ASN A 92 12.13 4.96 1.89
C ASN A 92 12.27 3.80 0.89
N PRO A 93 13.30 2.93 1.00
CA PRO A 93 13.47 1.78 0.10
C PRO A 93 12.23 0.89 -0.02
N PHE A 94 11.47 0.74 1.06
CA PHE A 94 10.24 -0.08 1.07
C PHE A 94 9.13 0.54 0.22
N GLU A 95 8.96 1.87 0.28
CA GLU A 95 8.01 2.62 -0.55
C GLU A 95 8.46 2.62 -2.01
N ARG A 96 9.75 2.79 -2.26
CA ARG A 96 10.32 2.78 -3.62
C ARG A 96 10.07 1.45 -4.33
N GLU A 97 10.27 0.33 -3.63
CA GLU A 97 9.94 -1.00 -4.17
C GLU A 97 8.45 -1.10 -4.53
N ALA A 98 7.57 -0.57 -3.67
CA ALA A 98 6.13 -0.61 -3.91
C ALA A 98 5.72 0.25 -5.12
N TYR A 99 6.24 1.47 -5.25
CA TYR A 99 6.01 2.32 -6.42
C TYR A 99 6.63 1.78 -7.71
N GLU A 100 7.79 1.11 -7.63
CA GLU A 100 8.39 0.45 -8.80
C GLU A 100 7.49 -0.70 -9.28
N HIS A 101 6.91 -1.49 -8.37
CA HIS A 101 5.96 -2.54 -8.72
C HIS A 101 4.69 -1.98 -9.36
N ASP A 102 4.11 -0.92 -8.80
CA ASP A 102 2.94 -0.23 -9.41
C ASP A 102 3.24 0.23 -10.84
N ARG A 103 4.42 0.83 -11.04
CA ARG A 103 4.86 1.29 -12.36
C ARG A 103 4.98 0.12 -13.34
N LEU A 104 5.55 -1.00 -12.92
CA LEU A 104 5.69 -2.19 -13.77
C LEU A 104 4.32 -2.81 -14.12
N CYS A 105 3.39 -2.88 -13.16
CA CYS A 105 2.02 -3.33 -13.41
C CYS A 105 1.30 -2.41 -14.42
N ALA A 106 1.44 -1.09 -14.28
CA ALA A 106 0.86 -0.13 -15.21
C ALA A 106 1.43 -0.27 -16.63
N LEU A 107 2.75 -0.45 -16.77
CA LEU A 107 3.39 -0.67 -18.07
C LEU A 107 2.93 -1.98 -18.72
N GLY A 108 2.82 -3.06 -17.96
CA GLY A 108 2.32 -4.35 -18.46
C GLY A 108 0.83 -4.32 -18.83
N GLU A 109 0.05 -3.39 -18.27
CA GLU A 109 -1.34 -3.17 -18.70
C GLU A 109 -1.42 -2.34 -19.99
N MET A 110 -0.54 -1.35 -20.16
CA MET A 110 -0.44 -0.57 -21.41
C MET A 110 -0.06 -1.45 -22.59
N ASP A 111 0.92 -2.34 -22.42
CA ASP A 111 1.36 -3.27 -23.46
C ASP A 111 0.24 -4.23 -23.88
N ARG A 112 -0.51 -4.79 -22.92
CA ARG A 112 -1.67 -5.66 -23.20
C ARG A 112 -2.84 -4.96 -23.90
N LYS A 113 -2.94 -3.63 -23.78
CA LYS A 113 -3.99 -2.80 -24.39
C LYS A 113 -3.54 -2.15 -25.69
N ALA A 114 -2.28 -2.31 -26.11
CA ALA A 114 -1.83 -1.86 -27.41
C ALA A 114 -2.63 -2.62 -28.49
N PRO A 115 -3.39 -1.94 -29.36
CA PRO A 115 -3.99 -2.61 -30.50
C PRO A 115 -2.86 -3.22 -31.32
N TYR A 116 -2.97 -4.50 -31.65
CA TYR A 116 -2.12 -5.12 -32.67
C TYR A 116 -2.21 -4.24 -33.91
N ASP A 117 -1.15 -3.49 -34.17
CA ASP A 117 -1.06 -2.61 -35.32
C ASP A 117 -1.26 -3.49 -36.56
N THR A 118 -2.34 -3.21 -37.27
CA THR A 118 -2.78 -3.98 -38.43
C THR A 118 -1.94 -3.49 -39.59
N ALA A 119 -0.77 -4.09 -39.76
CA ALA A 119 0.10 -3.90 -40.93
C ALA A 119 -0.24 -4.94 -42.01
#